data_AF-A0A8J6VAQ3-F1
#
_entry.id   AF-A0A8J6VAQ3-F1
#
_cell.length_a   1.000
_cell.length_b   1.000
_cell.length_c   1.000
_cell.angle_alpha   90.00
_cell.angle_beta   90.00
_cell.angle_gamma   90.00
#
_symmetry.space_group_name_H-M   'P 1'
#
loop_
_entity.id
_entity.type
_entity.pdbx_description
1 polymer ?
#
loop_
_entity_poly.entity_id
_entity_poly.type
_entity_poly.pdbx_seq_one_letter_code
_entity_poly.pdbx_strand_id
1 'polypeptide(L)' 'MEAVSKRVNVTLPDSVFNDLEIWAERQGRPTANLAAFLIELGIRQAKEQGEFPDSKKETPPSTSRDGGG' A
#
# COMPACT_ATOMS: atom_id res chain seq x y z
N MET A 1 12.66 -15.36 1.71
CA MET A 1 11.25 -15.05 2.01
C MET A 1 10.71 -14.23 0.86
N GLU A 2 9.75 -14.76 0.11
CA GLU A 2 9.08 -13.99 -0.95
C GLU A 2 8.29 -12.84 -0.30
N ALA A 3 8.58 -11.60 -0.69
CA ALA A 3 7.81 -10.44 -0.23
C ALA A 3 6.45 -10.47 -0.93
N VAL A 4 5.45 -11.08 -0.29
CA VAL A 4 4.09 -11.16 -0.83
C VAL A 4 3.45 -9.77 -0.80
N SER A 5 3.06 -9.26 -1.95
CA SER A 5 2.25 -8.05 -2.05
C SER A 5 0.88 -8.28 -1.40
N LYS A 6 0.48 -7.39 -0.50
CA LYS A 6 -0.84 -7.40 0.13
C LYS A 6 -1.75 -6.44 -0.63
N ARG A 7 -2.95 -6.90 -0.98
CA ARG A 7 -3.97 -6.07 -1.63
C ARG A 7 -4.86 -5.41 -0.57
N VAL A 8 -5.08 -4.12 -0.73
CA VAL A 8 -6.01 -3.32 0.08
C VAL A 8 -6.97 -2.57 -0.85
N ASN A 9 -8.17 -2.24 -0.36
CA ASN A 9 -9.10 -1.35 -1.06
C ASN A 9 -9.09 0.00 -0.34
N VAL A 10 -8.96 1.09 -1.10
CA VAL A 10 -8.92 2.45 -0.57
C VAL A 10 -10.04 3.25 -1.24
N THR A 11 -10.73 4.08 -0.46
CA THR A 11 -11.74 5.02 -0.97
C THR A 11 -11.13 6.41 -0.99
N LEU A 12 -11.25 7.10 -2.13
CA LEU A 12 -10.71 8.44 -2.36
C LEU A 12 -11.84 9.37 -2.81
N PRO A 13 -11.80 10.67 -2.46
CA PRO A 13 -12.67 11.66 -3.08
C PRO A 13 -12.41 11.74 -4.60
N ASP A 14 -13.45 12.01 -5.37
CA ASP A 14 -13.37 12.09 -6.84
C ASP A 14 -12.28 13.05 -7.32
N SER A 15 -12.15 14.22 -6.68
CA SER A 15 -11.11 15.20 -7.02
C SER A 15 -9.71 14.62 -6.91
N VAL A 16 -9.43 13.88 -5.84
CA VAL A 16 -8.13 13.24 -5.59
C VAL A 16 -7.88 12.13 -6.59
N PHE A 17 -8.91 11.35 -6.93
CA PHE A 17 -8.78 10.27 -7.90
C PHE A 17 -8.49 10.81 -9.31
N ASN A 18 -9.14 11.90 -9.72
CA ASN A 18 -8.90 12.54 -11.01
C ASN A 18 -7.46 13.06 -11.13
N ASP A 19 -6.94 13.73 -10.10
CA ASP A 19 -5.55 14.21 -10.08
C ASP A 19 -4.55 13.05 -10.15
N LEU A 20 -4.86 11.96 -9.44
CA LEU A 20 -4.06 10.73 -9.47
C LEU A 20 -4.04 10.10 -10.86
N GLU A 21 -5.19 10.02 -11.54
CA GLU A 21 -5.31 9.46 -12.88
C GLU A 21 -4.50 10.27 -13.90
N ILE A 22 -4.66 11.59 -13.92
CA ILE A 22 -3.90 12.50 -14.79
C ILE A 22 -2.39 12.32 -14.57
N TRP A 23 -1.96 12.18 -13.31
CA TRP A 23 -0.54 11.98 -13.01
C TRP A 23 -0.03 10.61 -13.45
N ALA A 24 -0.84 9.57 -13.32
CA ALA A 24 -0.49 8.22 -13.76
C ALA A 24 -0.33 8.14 -15.28
N GLU A 25 -1.26 8.75 -16.01
CA GLU A 25 -1.22 8.86 -17.47
C GLU A 25 0.04 9.58 -17.95
N ARG A 26 0.39 10.71 -17.31
CA ARG A 26 1.63 11.44 -17.63
C ARG A 26 2.90 10.60 -17.45
N GLN A 27 2.89 9.62 -16.54
CA GLN A 27 4.01 8.70 -16.31
C GLN A 27 3.92 7.43 -17.17
N GLY A 28 2.84 7.23 -17.92
CA GLY A 28 2.61 6.02 -18.71
C GLY A 28 2.44 4.77 -17.85
N ARG A 29 1.85 4.89 -16.66
CA ARG A 29 1.65 3.75 -15.74
C ARG A 29 0.22 3.64 -15.24
N PRO A 30 -0.25 2.44 -14.83
CA PRO A 30 -1.58 2.28 -14.27
C PRO A 30 -1.79 3.11 -12.99
N THR A 31 -2.98 3.69 -12.83
CA THR A 31 -3.38 4.48 -11.64
C THR A 31 -3.16 3.73 -10.33
N ALA A 32 -3.47 2.43 -10.30
CA ALA A 32 -3.25 1.57 -9.13
C ALA A 32 -1.76 1.45 -8.75
N ASN A 33 -0.86 1.40 -9.74
CA ASN A 33 0.57 1.34 -9.49
C ASN A 33 1.09 2.68 -8.94
N LEU A 34 0.58 3.80 -9.45
CA LEU A 34 0.88 5.12 -8.88
C LEU A 34 0.38 5.22 -7.44
N ALA A 35 -0.85 4.79 -7.16
CA ALA A 35 -1.41 4.79 -5.80
C ALA A 35 -0.55 3.96 -4.85
N ALA A 36 -0.17 2.74 -5.24
CA ALA A 36 0.67 1.87 -4.43
C ALA A 36 2.01 2.52 -4.08
N PHE A 37 2.66 3.12 -5.08
CA PHE A 37 3.92 3.86 -4.87
C PHE A 37 3.76 5.05 -3.92
N LEU A 38 2.69 5.85 -4.08
CA LEU A 38 2.47 7.02 -3.24
C LEU A 38 2.16 6.64 -1.79
N ILE A 39 1.42 5.56 -1.57
CA ILE A 39 1.19 5.00 -0.23
C ILE A 39 2.52 4.56 0.40
N GLU A 40 3.38 3.86 -0.35
CA GLU A 40 4.71 3.45 0.13
C GLU A 40 5.58 4.67 0.49
N LEU A 41 5.60 5.67 -0.39
CA LEU A 41 6.36 6.90 -0.19
C LEU A 41 5.88 7.66 1.05
N GLY A 42 4.57 7.79 1.25
CA GLY A 42 4.00 8.44 2.43
C GLY A 42 4.37 7.71 3.73
N ILE A 43 4.33 6.38 3.74
CA ILE A 43 4.78 5.59 4.90
C ILE A 43 6.28 5.79 5.17
N ARG A 44 7.10 5.85 4.12
CA ARG A 44 8.54 6.09 4.24
C ARG A 44 8.81 7.46 4.86
N GLN A 45 8.16 8.50 4.36
CA GLN A 45 8.29 9.86 4.89
C GLN A 45 7.84 9.96 6.35
N ALA A 46 6.71 9.32 6.71
CA ALA A 46 6.26 9.28 8.10
C ALA A 46 7.27 8.61 9.04
N LYS A 47 7.97 7.55 8.58
CA LYS A 47 9.06 6.92 9.34
C LYS A 47 10.28 7.83 9.47
N GLU A 48 10.66 8.51 8.39
CA GLU A 48 11.78 9.45 8.39
C GLU A 48 11.52 10.65 9.32
N GLN A 49 10.27 11.07 9.46
CA GLN A 49 9.84 12.18 10.32
C GLN A 49 9.57 11.76 11.78
N GLY A 50 9.64 10.46 12.10
CA GLY A 50 9.36 9.95 13.44
C GLY A 50 7.87 9.94 13.83
N GLU A 51 6.96 10.08 12.86
CA GLU A 51 5.50 10.02 13.07
C GLU A 51 4.98 8.58 13.12
N PHE A 52 5.79 7.62 12.66
CA PHE A 52 5.41 6.22 12.62
C PHE A 52 5.61 5.58 14.01
N PRO A 53 4.59 4.95 14.62
CA PRO A 53 4.74 4.33 15.93
C PRO A 53 5.74 3.16 15.85
N ASP A 54 6.68 3.09 16.81
CA ASP A 54 7.69 2.02 16.94
C ASP A 54 7.10 0.61 17.18
N SER A 55 5.77 0.50 17.25
CA SER A 55 5.07 -0.73 17.51
C SER A 55 5.13 -1.65 16.28
N LYS A 56 6.12 -2.55 16.27
CA LYS A 56 6.08 -3.83 15.56
C LYS A 56 4.72 -4.49 15.82
N LYS A 57 3.72 -4.26 14.95
CA LYS A 57 2.56 -5.14 14.90
C LYS A 57 3.08 -6.47 14.38
N GLU A 58 3.17 -7.42 15.30
CA GLU A 58 3.38 -8.83 15.01
C GLU A 58 2.50 -9.19 13.82
N THR A 59 3.13 -9.63 12.74
CA THR A 59 2.45 -10.32 11.65
C THR A 59 1.54 -11.36 12.29
N PRO A 60 0.21 -11.31 12.08
CA PRO A 60 -0.66 -12.36 12.59
C PRO A 60 -0.11 -13.69 12.05
N PRO A 61 0.01 -14.73 12.89
CA PRO A 61 0.52 -16.02 12.46
C PRO A 61 -0.34 -16.47 11.29
N SER A 62 0.30 -16.63 10.13
CA SER A 62 -0.27 -17.30 8.97
C SER A 62 -0.74 -18.66 9.46
N THR A 63 -2.01 -18.78 9.79
CA THR A 63 -2.62 -20.03 10.21
C THR A 63 -2.75 -20.84 8.93
N SER A 64 -1.66 -21.51 8.56
CA SER A 64 -1.72 -22.67 7.68
C SER A 64 -2.62 -23.69 8.38
N ARG A 65 -3.91 -23.67 8.05
CA ARG A 65 -4.74 -24.85 8.19
C ARG A 65 -4.34 -25.81 7.08
N ASP A 66 -3.27 -26.54 7.35
CA ASP A 66 -3.15 -27.92 6.89
C ASP A 66 -4.39 -28.66 7.42
N GLY A 67 -5.17 -29.23 6.51
CA GLY A 67 -6.43 -29.88 6.80
C GLY A 67 -6.78 -30.80 5.66
N GLY A 68 -6.06 -31.91 5.60
CA GLY A 68 -6.38 -33.03 4.73
C GLY A 68 -7.75 -33.63 5.02
N GLY A 69 -8.29 -34.29 3.99
CA GLY A 69 -9.51 -35.08 3.99
C GLY A 69 -9.80 -35.52 2.56
#